data_AF-A0A2M7INC9-F1
#
_entry.id   AF-A0A2M7INC9-F1
#
_cell.length_a   1.000
_cell.length_b   1.000
_cell.length_c   1.000
_cell.angle_alpha   90.00
_cell.angle_beta   90.00
_cell.angle_gamma   90.00
#
_symmetry.space_group_name_H-M   'P 1'
#
loop_
_entity.id
_entity.type
_entity.pdbx_description
1 polymer ?
#
loop_
_entity_poly.entity_id
_entity_poly.type
_entity_poly.pdbx_seq_one_letter_code
_entity_poly.pdbx_strand_id
1 'polypeptide(L)'
;MLIFKRRIAEQILKRIKNRGLIVILGPRQAGKTTLVKTLLKNLGHNDAYFNCEQSDVRRAFILGDTDALNNLINGRTLVAFDEAQTIPNIGKILKLFHD
;
A
#
# COMPACT_ATOMS: atom_id res chain seq x y z
N MET A 1 17.15 8.98 15.89
CA MET A 1 17.15 8.61 14.46
C MET A 1 16.73 9.82 13.65
N LEU A 2 17.56 10.29 12.72
CA LEU A 2 17.25 11.43 11.84
C LEU A 2 16.34 10.97 10.69
N ILE A 3 15.18 11.62 10.52
CA ILE A 3 14.27 11.37 9.39
C ILE A 3 14.36 12.54 8.43
N PHE A 4 14.80 12.28 7.21
CA PHE A 4 14.86 13.29 6.15
C PHE A 4 13.53 13.39 5.39
N LYS A 5 13.05 14.60 5.16
CA LYS A 5 11.87 14.86 4.33
C LYS A 5 12.15 14.40 2.90
N ARG A 6 11.36 13.44 2.40
CA ARG A 6 11.50 12.92 1.03
C ARG A 6 10.67 13.78 0.07
N ARG A 7 11.30 14.36 -0.96
CA ARG A 7 10.62 15.18 -1.98
C ARG A 7 9.45 14.46 -2.65
N ILE A 8 9.56 13.15 -2.85
CA ILE A 8 8.51 12.33 -3.48
C ILE A 8 7.25 12.19 -2.61
N ALA A 9 7.34 12.43 -1.31
CA ALA A 9 6.20 12.31 -0.40
C ALA A 9 5.04 13.22 -0.81
N GLU A 10 5.32 14.49 -1.14
CA GLU A 10 4.29 15.44 -1.58
C GLU A 10 3.65 15.05 -2.91
N GLN A 11 4.43 14.44 -3.81
CA GLN A 11 3.91 13.95 -5.09
C GLN A 11 2.98 12.76 -4.89
N ILE A 12 3.35 11.82 -4.01
CA ILE A 12 2.50 10.67 -3.64
C ILE A 12 1.19 11.16 -3.02
N LEU A 13 1.25 12.09 -2.06
CA LEU A 13 0.05 12.64 -1.40
C LEU A 13 -0.89 13.35 -2.38
N LYS A 14 -0.35 14.13 -3.31
CA LYS A 14 -1.16 14.80 -4.34
C LYS A 14 -1.82 13.78 -5.27
N ARG A 15 -1.10 12.72 -5.64
CA ARG A 15 -1.59 11.74 -6.62
C ARG A 15 -2.60 10.76 -6.01
N ILE A 16 -2.43 10.37 -4.76
CA ILE A 16 -3.33 9.40 -4.11
C ILE A 16 -4.73 9.96 -3.85
N LYS A 17 -4.84 11.29 -3.64
CA LYS A 17 -6.13 11.98 -3.45
C LYS A 17 -7.07 11.90 -4.66
N ASN A 18 -6.53 11.72 -5.86
CA ASN A 18 -7.33 11.77 -7.10
C ASN A 18 -7.76 10.37 -7.60
N ARG A 19 -7.78 9.37 -6.70
CA ARG A 19 -8.01 7.93 -6.96
C ARG A 19 -6.89 7.30 -7.80
N GLY A 20 -6.09 6.46 -7.17
CA GLY A 20 -5.10 5.67 -7.90
C GLY A 20 -4.35 4.68 -7.01
N LEU A 21 -4.04 3.54 -7.60
CA LEU A 21 -3.02 2.65 -7.10
C LEU A 21 -1.64 3.30 -7.30
N ILE A 22 -0.87 3.47 -6.22
CA ILE A 22 0.51 3.96 -6.30
C ILE A 22 1.47 2.83 -5.97
N VAL A 23 2.40 2.56 -6.88
CA VAL A 23 3.47 1.59 -6.68
C VAL A 23 4.77 2.33 -6.35
N ILE A 24 5.38 1.99 -5.21
CA ILE A 24 6.66 2.55 -4.79
C ILE A 24 7.75 1.50 -5.00
N LEU A 25 8.60 1.71 -6.01
CA LEU A 25 9.71 0.83 -6.34
C LEU A 25 11.04 1.41 -5.85
N GLY A 26 12.02 0.54 -5.61
CA GLY A 26 13.38 0.92 -5.27
C GLY A 26 14.15 -0.20 -4.59
N PRO A 27 15.48 -0.06 -4.45
CA PRO A 27 16.32 -1.11 -3.86
C PRO A 27 15.97 -1.37 -2.39
N ARG A 28 16.40 -2.53 -1.86
CA ARG A 28 16.34 -2.81 -0.42
C ARG A 28 17.04 -1.70 0.36
N GLN A 29 16.55 -1.42 1.57
CA GLN A 29 17.10 -0.40 2.49
C GLN A 29 17.07 1.06 1.96
N ALA A 30 16.37 1.36 0.86
CA ALA A 30 16.20 2.74 0.38
C ALA A 30 15.30 3.64 1.25
N GLY A 31 14.68 3.10 2.31
CA GLY A 31 13.76 3.81 3.19
C GLY A 31 12.30 3.88 2.71
N LYS A 32 11.87 2.93 1.85
CA LYS A 32 10.51 2.85 1.32
C LYS A 32 9.46 2.65 2.42
N THR A 33 9.67 1.65 3.27
CA THR A 33 8.80 1.37 4.43
C THR A 33 8.70 2.59 5.35
N THR A 34 9.83 3.27 5.61
CA THR A 34 9.85 4.50 6.41
C THR A 34 9.03 5.61 5.76
N LEU A 35 9.16 5.79 4.45
CA LEU A 35 8.37 6.77 3.69
C LEU A 35 6.87 6.47 3.81
N VAL A 36 6.46 5.24 3.55
CA VAL A 36 5.04 4.81 3.62
C VAL A 36 4.47 5.02 5.02
N LYS A 37 5.15 4.54 6.07
CA LYS A 37 4.71 4.73 7.45
C LYS A 37 4.61 6.21 7.84
N THR A 38 5.50 7.05 7.31
CA THR A 38 5.46 8.50 7.53
C THR A 38 4.27 9.14 6.80
N LEU A 39 3.96 8.69 5.58
CA LEU A 39 2.80 9.17 4.82
C LEU A 39 1.48 8.87 5.54
N LEU A 40 1.29 7.63 6.01
CA LEU A 40 0.09 7.21 6.75
C LEU A 40 -0.09 8.02 8.04
N LYS A 41 1.00 8.24 8.80
CA LYS A 41 0.94 9.06 10.02
C LYS A 41 0.47 10.50 9.78
N ASN A 42 0.74 11.06 8.60
CA ASN A 42 0.42 12.45 8.29
C ASN A 42 -1.01 12.63 7.72
N LEU A 43 -1.70 11.55 7.36
CA LEU A 43 -3.01 11.60 6.70
C LEU A 43 -4.19 11.41 7.67
N GLY A 44 -4.01 10.76 8.82
CA GLY A 44 -4.99 10.76 9.92
C GLY A 44 -5.57 9.39 10.26
N HIS A 45 -6.80 9.38 10.79
CA HIS A 45 -7.48 8.19 11.31
C HIS A 45 -8.14 7.37 10.18
N ASN A 46 -8.12 6.04 10.34
CA ASN A 46 -8.55 5.01 9.38
C ASN A 46 -7.57 4.62 8.26
N ASP A 47 -6.28 4.88 8.44
CA ASP A 47 -5.26 4.31 7.57
C ASP A 47 -4.85 2.89 8.01
N ALA A 48 -4.25 2.11 7.10
CA ALA A 48 -3.74 0.77 7.39
C ALA A 48 -2.38 0.50 6.72
N TYR A 49 -1.53 -0.25 7.41
CA TYR A 49 -0.28 -0.78 6.89
C TYR A 49 -0.30 -2.30 7.04
N PHE A 50 -0.11 -3.02 5.94
CA PHE A 50 -0.07 -4.48 5.89
C PHE A 50 1.27 -4.94 5.32
N ASN A 51 1.84 -5.99 5.89
CA ASN A 51 3.00 -6.67 5.32
C ASN A 51 2.52 -7.93 4.58
N CYS A 52 2.73 -7.98 3.25
CA CYS A 52 2.27 -9.08 2.40
C CYS A 52 3.05 -10.39 2.55
N GLU A 53 4.13 -10.41 3.34
CA GLU A 53 4.77 -11.65 3.77
C GLU A 53 3.96 -12.39 4.83
N GLN A 54 3.07 -11.69 5.55
CA GLN A 54 2.21 -12.31 6.56
C GLN A 54 1.09 -13.13 5.88
N SER A 55 0.83 -14.32 6.41
CA SER A 55 -0.03 -15.31 5.76
C SER A 55 -1.51 -14.93 5.79
N ASP A 56 -1.95 -14.21 6.82
CA ASP A 56 -3.29 -13.61 6.93
C ASP A 56 -3.51 -12.50 5.90
N VAL A 57 -2.55 -11.59 5.74
CA VAL A 57 -2.60 -10.54 4.70
C VAL A 57 -2.60 -11.17 3.31
N ARG A 58 -1.69 -12.12 3.07
CA ARG A 58 -1.57 -12.80 1.78
C ARG A 58 -2.87 -13.50 1.35
N ARG A 59 -3.62 -14.06 2.30
CA ARG A 59 -4.90 -14.74 2.03
C ARG A 59 -5.98 -13.82 1.46
N ALA A 60 -5.86 -12.50 1.64
CA ALA A 60 -6.79 -11.54 1.06
C ALA A 60 -6.57 -11.29 -0.45
N PHE A 61 -5.42 -11.71 -1.00
CA PHE A 61 -5.08 -11.48 -2.40
C PHE A 61 -5.40 -12.71 -3.25
N ILE A 62 -6.65 -12.77 -3.73
CA ILE A 62 -7.16 -13.88 -4.54
C ILE A 62 -7.37 -13.39 -5.98
N LEU A 63 -6.87 -14.15 -6.96
CA LEU A 63 -7.05 -13.80 -8.37
C LEU A 63 -8.51 -14.03 -8.78
N GLY A 64 -9.18 -12.96 -9.23
CA GLY A 64 -10.57 -13.02 -9.68
C GLY A 64 -11.62 -12.83 -8.58
N ASP A 65 -11.19 -12.71 -7.32
CA ASP A 65 -12.06 -12.43 -6.18
C ASP A 65 -11.52 -11.20 -5.42
N THR A 66 -12.26 -10.10 -5.49
CA THR A 66 -11.91 -8.83 -4.85
C THR A 66 -12.56 -8.69 -3.47
N ASP A 67 -13.48 -9.57 -3.08
CA ASP A 67 -14.22 -9.45 -1.81
C ASP A 67 -13.31 -9.66 -0.61
N ALA A 68 -12.38 -10.61 -0.68
CA ALA A 68 -11.40 -10.83 0.37
C ALA A 68 -10.51 -9.59 0.61
N LEU A 69 -10.07 -8.93 -0.47
CA LEU A 69 -9.27 -7.71 -0.40
C LEU A 69 -10.10 -6.52 0.08
N ASN A 70 -11.35 -6.37 -0.41
CA ASN A 70 -12.31 -5.37 0.05
C ASN A 70 -12.55 -5.48 1.55
N ASN A 71 -12.79 -6.70 2.06
CA ASN A 71 -13.01 -6.96 3.47
C ASN A 71 -11.77 -6.61 4.32
N LEU A 72 -10.57 -6.94 3.84
CA LEU A 72 -9.32 -6.61 4.55
C LEU A 72 -9.15 -5.09 4.74
N ILE A 73 -9.54 -4.30 3.74
CA ILE A 73 -9.35 -2.84 3.75
C ILE A 73 -10.60 -2.05 4.12
N ASN A 74 -11.70 -2.71 4.48
CA ASN A 74 -12.97 -2.06 4.68
C ASN A 74 -12.88 -0.95 5.76
N GLY A 75 -13.53 0.17 5.49
CA GLY A 75 -13.52 1.35 6.36
C GLY A 75 -12.19 2.12 6.39
N ARG A 76 -11.20 1.77 5.53
CA ARG A 76 -9.91 2.44 5.47
C ARG A 76 -9.85 3.50 4.38
N THR A 77 -9.21 4.63 4.68
CA THR A 77 -9.06 5.75 3.75
C THR A 77 -7.80 5.61 2.89
N LEU A 78 -6.68 5.24 3.52
CA LEU A 78 -5.45 4.89 2.81
C LEU A 78 -4.89 3.57 3.32
N VAL A 79 -4.56 2.68 2.40
CA VAL A 79 -3.96 1.38 2.70
C VAL A 79 -2.60 1.27 2.02
N ALA A 80 -1.61 0.82 2.77
CA ALA A 80 -0.31 0.47 2.23
C ALA A 80 -0.01 -1.02 2.39
N PHE A 81 0.43 -1.63 1.31
CA PHE A 81 0.86 -3.02 1.24
C PHE A 81 2.37 -3.07 1.01
N ASP A 82 3.13 -3.50 2.02
CA ASP A 82 4.58 -3.66 1.92
C ASP A 82 4.95 -5.06 1.41
N GLU A 83 6.09 -5.15 0.73
CA GLU A 83 6.58 -6.39 0.11
C GLU A 83 5.53 -7.08 -0.81
N ALA A 84 4.70 -6.29 -1.49
CA ALA A 84 3.59 -6.77 -2.31
C ALA A 84 4.03 -7.66 -3.49
N GLN A 85 5.29 -7.55 -3.94
CA GLN A 85 5.84 -8.43 -4.97
C GLN A 85 5.91 -9.90 -4.55
N THR A 86 5.76 -10.20 -3.26
CA THR A 86 5.71 -11.57 -2.75
C THR A 86 4.38 -12.26 -3.09
N ILE A 87 3.34 -11.51 -3.45
CA ILE A 87 2.02 -12.00 -3.85
C ILE A 87 2.03 -12.38 -5.35
N PRO A 88 1.73 -13.63 -5.71
CA PRO A 88 1.59 -14.03 -7.12
C PRO A 88 0.50 -13.23 -7.82
N ASN A 89 0.75 -12.81 -9.07
CA ASN A 89 -0.19 -12.05 -9.89
C ASN A 89 -0.67 -10.72 -9.26
N ILE A 90 0.09 -10.13 -8.33
CA ILE A 90 -0.32 -8.90 -7.62
C ILE A 90 -0.82 -7.79 -8.55
N GLY A 91 -0.15 -7.56 -9.68
CA GLY A 91 -0.57 -6.55 -10.66
C GLY A 91 -1.94 -6.82 -11.28
N LYS A 92 -2.28 -8.08 -11.57
CA LYS A 92 -3.61 -8.46 -12.10
C LYS A 92 -4.68 -8.33 -11.03
N ILE A 93 -4.38 -8.75 -9.80
CA ILE A 93 -5.30 -8.67 -8.66
C ILE A 93 -5.64 -7.20 -8.38
N LEU A 94 -4.62 -6.34 -8.27
CA LEU A 94 -4.82 -4.91 -8.00
C LEU A 94 -5.48 -4.18 -9.16
N LYS A 95 -5.29 -4.63 -10.40
CA LYS A 95 -6.04 -4.11 -11.56
C LYS A 95 -7.52 -4.44 -11.44
N LEU A 96 -7.88 -5.70 -11.21
CA LEU A 96 -9.27 -6.12 -11.01
C LEU A 96 -9.93 -5.47 -9.80
N PHE A 97 -9.16 -5.19 -8.76
CA PHE A 97 -9.64 -4.50 -7.57
C PHE A 97 -9.93 -3.01 -7.81
N HIS A 98 -9.18 -2.38 -8.72
CA HIS A 98 -9.31 -0.96 -9.00
C HIS A 98 -10.28 -0.65 -10.15
N ASP A 99 -10.38 -1.55 -11.13
CA ASP A 99 -11.30 -1.46 -12.28
C ASP A 99 -12.76 -1.70 -11.84
#